data_AF-A0A960TT30-F1
#
_entry.id   AF-A0A960TT30-F1
#
_cell.length_a   1.000
_cell.length_b   1.000
_cell.length_c   1.000
_cell.angle_alpha   90.00
_cell.angle_beta   90.00
_cell.angle_gamma   90.00
#
_symmetry.space_group_name_H-M   'P 1'
#
loop_
_entity.id
_entity.type
_entity.pdbx_description
1 polymer ?
#
loop_
_entity_poly.entity_id
_entity_poly.type
_entity_poly.pdbx_seq_one_letter_code
_entity_poly.pdbx_strand_id
1 'polypeptide(L)'
;DQEWARGRRRPYLGPTRLYLIAAAFLFFAAALVPEQGSPIASFASGWMQGGTSDQLSPQAKAEAVDKVAGWVEASLRWLLLFGMVPALAGLSRLLLGRRGDYFAQHITASLHIHAVMFLLLGVLLLTLKALGLGSTPDAADIWGMAVVQPLVLVSAPVLYRRVFRRGWPSTVLRLAGVYLGYMTVMVVVAAAMVLAAAPR
;
A
#
# COMPACT_ATOMS: atom_id res chain seq x y z
N ASP A 1 -20.09 1.87 -16.46
CA ASP A 1 -20.24 0.99 -15.27
C ASP A 1 -21.65 0.46 -15.01
N GLN A 2 -22.73 1.04 -15.56
CA GLN A 2 -24.09 0.49 -15.42
C GLN A 2 -24.31 -0.87 -16.12
N GLU A 3 -23.43 -1.28 -17.03
CA GLU A 3 -23.56 -2.56 -17.74
C GLU A 3 -23.20 -3.79 -16.90
N TRP A 4 -22.34 -3.62 -15.88
CA TRP A 4 -21.92 -4.70 -14.99
C TRP A 4 -23.07 -5.16 -14.07
N ALA A 5 -23.90 -4.19 -13.62
CA ALA A 5 -25.14 -4.45 -12.90
C ALA A 5 -26.25 -5.07 -13.77
N ARG A 6 -26.11 -5.02 -15.11
CA ARG A 6 -27.06 -5.60 -16.08
C ARG A 6 -26.59 -6.95 -16.64
N GLY A 7 -25.56 -7.58 -16.05
CA GLY A 7 -25.14 -8.94 -16.41
C GLY A 7 -24.37 -9.08 -17.73
N ARG A 8 -24.05 -7.99 -18.43
CA ARG A 8 -23.29 -8.06 -19.69
C ARG A 8 -21.79 -8.11 -19.40
N ARG A 9 -21.21 -9.32 -19.44
CA ARG A 9 -19.77 -9.54 -19.27
C ARG A 9 -19.03 -9.23 -20.57
N ARG A 10 -18.54 -8.00 -20.74
CA ARG A 10 -17.49 -7.73 -21.74
C ARG A 10 -16.16 -8.30 -21.23
N PRO A 11 -15.31 -8.88 -22.09
CA PRO A 11 -14.01 -9.43 -21.72
C PRO A 11 -13.01 -8.29 -21.48
N TYR A 12 -13.23 -7.51 -20.43
CA TYR A 12 -12.18 -6.69 -19.85
C TYR A 12 -11.33 -7.61 -18.97
N LEU A 13 -10.00 -7.52 -19.07
CA LEU A 13 -9.15 -7.99 -17.98
C LEU A 13 -9.65 -7.30 -16.72
N GLY A 14 -10.35 -8.05 -15.86
CA GLY A 14 -11.02 -7.46 -14.71
C GLY A 14 -10.03 -6.65 -13.87
N PRO A 15 -10.47 -5.56 -13.22
CA PRO A 15 -9.61 -4.73 -12.37
C PRO A 15 -8.78 -5.57 -11.39
N THR A 16 -9.35 -6.65 -10.87
CA THR A 16 -8.69 -7.62 -10.01
C THR A 16 -7.53 -8.34 -10.71
N ARG A 17 -7.69 -8.80 -11.95
CA ARG A 17 -6.62 -9.49 -12.69
C ARG A 17 -5.46 -8.55 -12.96
N LEU A 18 -5.75 -7.33 -13.42
CA LEU A 18 -4.72 -6.32 -13.66
C LEU A 18 -3.97 -5.99 -12.37
N TYR A 19 -4.67 -5.80 -11.26
CA TYR A 19 -4.07 -5.58 -9.95
C TYR A 19 -3.15 -6.72 -9.53
N LEU A 20 -3.61 -7.98 -9.65
CA LEU A 20 -2.79 -9.14 -9.28
C LEU A 20 -1.54 -9.28 -10.15
N ILE A 21 -1.65 -9.03 -11.46
CA ILE A 21 -0.50 -9.05 -12.38
C ILE A 21 0.48 -7.93 -12.02
N ALA A 22 -0.02 -6.71 -11.79
CA ALA A 22 0.80 -5.56 -11.41
C ALA A 22 1.50 -5.77 -10.06
N ALA A 23 0.79 -6.35 -9.09
CA ALA A 23 1.37 -6.72 -7.81
C ALA A 23 2.46 -7.78 -7.99
N ALA A 24 2.17 -8.88 -8.71
CA ALA A 24 3.16 -9.92 -8.99
C ALA A 24 4.41 -9.37 -9.69
N PHE A 25 4.23 -8.45 -10.65
CA PHE A 25 5.32 -7.74 -11.30
C PHE A 25 6.14 -6.91 -10.31
N LEU A 26 5.49 -6.14 -9.44
CA LEU A 26 6.19 -5.37 -8.40
C LEU A 26 6.99 -6.28 -7.47
N PHE A 27 6.41 -7.38 -7.00
CA PHE A 27 7.11 -8.34 -6.13
C PHE A 27 8.29 -8.99 -6.84
N PHE A 28 8.13 -9.33 -8.12
CA PHE A 28 9.23 -9.83 -8.94
C PHE A 28 10.35 -8.79 -9.07
N ALA A 29 10.01 -7.53 -9.38
CA ALA A 29 10.98 -6.44 -9.45
C ALA A 29 11.69 -6.21 -8.11
N ALA A 30 10.94 -6.20 -7.01
CA ALA A 30 11.49 -6.05 -5.67
C ALA A 30 12.40 -7.21 -5.27
N ALA A 31 12.06 -8.46 -5.62
CA ALA A 31 12.90 -9.62 -5.36
C ALA A 31 14.26 -9.58 -6.10
N LEU A 32 14.34 -8.82 -7.19
CA LEU A 32 15.60 -8.58 -7.91
C LEU A 32 16.44 -7.47 -7.29
N VAL A 33 15.89 -6.64 -6.40
CA VAL A 33 16.62 -5.62 -5.65
C VAL A 33 17.00 -6.25 -4.30
N PRO A 34 18.29 -6.47 -4.00
CA PRO A 34 18.69 -7.08 -2.74
C PRO A 34 18.28 -6.17 -1.58
N GLU A 35 17.27 -6.56 -0.81
CA GLU A 35 17.02 -5.94 0.49
C GLU A 35 17.84 -6.64 1.57
N GLN A 36 18.56 -5.84 2.35
CA GLN A 36 19.14 -6.28 3.60
C GLN A 36 17.97 -6.47 4.61
N GLY A 37 17.43 -7.68 4.69
CA GLY A 37 16.39 -8.05 5.66
C GLY A 37 15.07 -8.48 5.02
N SER A 38 14.97 -9.77 4.67
CA SER A 38 13.71 -10.36 4.19
C SER A 38 12.64 -10.32 5.29
N PRO A 39 11.48 -9.66 5.07
CA PRO A 39 10.36 -9.61 6.01
C PRO A 39 9.78 -10.98 6.40
N ILE A 40 9.94 -11.97 5.51
CA ILE A 40 9.47 -13.35 5.74
C ILE A 40 10.45 -14.08 6.67
N ALA A 41 11.75 -13.79 6.55
CA ALA A 41 12.77 -14.35 7.43
C ALA A 41 12.69 -13.78 8.87
N SER A 42 12.36 -12.49 9.03
CA SER A 42 12.10 -11.88 10.34
C SER A 42 10.82 -12.43 10.99
N PHE A 43 9.75 -12.64 10.20
CA PHE A 43 8.52 -13.29 10.69
C PHE A 43 8.74 -14.72 11.20
N ALA A 44 9.44 -15.56 10.43
CA ALA A 44 9.66 -16.96 10.77
C ALA A 44 10.53 -17.13 12.03
N SER A 45 11.52 -16.26 12.24
CA SER A 45 12.45 -16.36 13.37
C SER A 45 11.84 -15.88 14.71
N GLY A 46 10.95 -14.89 14.69
CA GLY A 46 10.37 -14.30 15.92
C GLY A 46 9.27 -15.14 16.58
N TRP A 47 8.40 -15.78 15.80
CA TRP A 47 7.22 -16.48 16.33
C TRP A 47 7.47 -17.95 16.71
N MET A 48 8.55 -18.56 16.21
CA MET A 48 8.85 -19.98 16.47
C MET A 48 9.64 -20.23 17.77
N GLN A 49 10.14 -19.20 18.45
CA GLN A 49 11.01 -19.35 19.65
C GLN A 49 10.35 -18.93 20.97
N GLY A 50 9.02 -18.95 21.05
CA GLY A 50 8.24 -18.43 22.19
C GLY A 50 8.81 -18.73 23.59
N GLY A 51 9.26 -17.68 24.28
CA GLY A 51 9.58 -17.66 25.70
C GLY A 51 8.73 -16.60 26.40
N THR A 52 8.17 -16.93 27.56
CA THR A 52 7.35 -16.01 28.37
C THR A 52 8.21 -14.87 28.94
N SER A 53 7.70 -13.63 28.90
CA SER A 53 8.38 -12.37 29.21
C SER A 53 9.14 -12.31 30.54
N ASP A 54 8.72 -13.13 31.50
CA ASP A 54 9.16 -13.05 32.90
C ASP A 54 10.52 -13.70 33.13
N GLN A 55 11.05 -14.45 32.15
CA GLN A 55 12.33 -15.17 32.26
C GLN A 55 13.47 -14.55 31.43
N LEU A 56 13.24 -13.43 30.75
CA LEU A 56 14.21 -12.85 29.81
C LEU A 56 15.20 -11.93 30.52
N SER A 57 16.50 -12.18 30.29
CA SER A 57 17.57 -11.26 30.69
C SER A 57 17.41 -9.89 30.01
N PRO A 58 18.00 -8.80 30.54
CA PRO A 58 17.95 -7.49 29.90
C PRO A 58 18.43 -7.48 28.45
N GLN A 59 19.44 -8.30 28.10
CA GLN A 59 19.91 -8.47 26.72
C GLN A 59 18.88 -9.18 25.84
N ALA A 60 18.23 -10.22 26.36
CA ALA A 60 17.18 -10.93 25.64
C ALA A 60 15.92 -10.06 25.43
N LYS A 61 15.64 -9.12 26.35
CA LYS A 61 14.59 -8.11 26.17
C LYS A 61 14.93 -7.10 25.07
N ALA A 62 16.18 -6.62 25.01
CA ALA A 62 16.64 -5.72 23.95
C ALA A 62 16.57 -6.40 22.57
N GLU A 63 17.02 -7.66 22.48
CA GLU A 63 16.92 -8.45 21.25
C GLU A 63 15.45 -8.70 20.85
N ALA A 64 14.56 -8.93 21.81
CA ALA A 64 13.13 -9.08 21.55
C ALA A 64 12.51 -7.78 21.02
N VAL A 65 12.89 -6.61 21.57
CA VAL A 65 12.42 -5.30 21.09
C VAL A 65 12.85 -5.06 19.65
N ASP A 66 14.11 -5.34 19.29
CA ASP A 66 14.60 -5.21 17.91
C ASP A 66 13.85 -6.15 16.95
N LYS A 67 13.61 -7.40 17.35
CA LYS A 67 12.83 -8.36 16.55
C LYS A 67 11.39 -7.88 16.35
N VAL A 68 10.76 -7.34 17.39
CA VAL A 68 9.40 -6.80 17.32
C VAL A 68 9.35 -5.55 16.43
N ALA A 69 10.33 -4.65 16.55
CA ALA A 69 10.43 -3.47 15.69
C ALA A 69 10.55 -3.86 14.21
N GLY A 70 11.43 -4.82 13.88
CA GLY A 70 11.56 -5.33 12.51
C GLY A 70 10.30 -6.04 12.00
N TRP A 71 9.55 -6.71 12.88
CA TRP A 71 8.25 -7.30 12.53
C TRP A 71 7.17 -6.23 12.29
N VAL A 72 7.13 -5.17 13.10
CA VAL A 72 6.20 -4.06 12.90
C VAL A 72 6.49 -3.37 11.57
N GLU A 73 7.76 -3.09 11.27
CA GLU A 73 8.18 -2.48 10.01
C GLU A 73 7.78 -3.34 8.79
N ALA A 74 8.09 -4.64 8.85
CA ALA A 74 7.69 -5.61 7.84
C ALA A 74 6.16 -5.64 7.65
N SER A 75 5.41 -5.73 8.74
CA SER A 75 3.95 -5.83 8.71
C SER A 75 3.29 -4.55 8.21
N LEU A 76 3.86 -3.38 8.54
CA LEU A 76 3.43 -2.09 8.01
C LEU A 76 3.61 -2.04 6.49
N ARG A 77 4.73 -2.53 5.94
CA ARG A 77 4.94 -2.62 4.49
C ARG A 77 3.84 -3.46 3.80
N TRP A 78 3.46 -4.61 4.35
CA TRP A 78 2.38 -5.44 3.79
C TRP A 78 0.99 -4.79 3.91
N LEU A 79 0.70 -4.15 5.04
CA LEU A 79 -0.52 -3.37 5.23
C LEU A 79 -0.63 -2.22 4.23
N LEU A 80 0.49 -1.55 3.92
CA LEU A 80 0.58 -0.49 2.92
C LEU A 80 0.32 -1.01 1.49
N LEU A 81 0.74 -2.22 1.16
CA LEU A 81 0.57 -2.79 -0.18
C LEU A 81 -0.85 -3.34 -0.42
N PHE A 82 -1.45 -4.04 0.55
CA PHE A 82 -2.72 -4.74 0.34
C PHE A 82 -3.88 -4.17 1.15
N GLY A 83 -3.66 -3.78 2.40
CA GLY A 83 -4.68 -3.21 3.29
C GLY A 83 -5.21 -1.86 2.81
N MET A 84 -4.44 -1.17 1.99
CA MET A 84 -4.76 0.17 1.49
C MET A 84 -5.82 0.19 0.39
N VAL A 85 -6.02 -0.92 -0.34
CA VAL A 85 -7.06 -1.04 -1.37
C VAL A 85 -8.48 -0.94 -0.78
N PRO A 86 -8.86 -1.72 0.25
CA PRO A 86 -10.16 -1.57 0.90
C PRO A 86 -10.28 -0.27 1.71
N ALA A 87 -9.20 0.22 2.32
CA ALA A 87 -9.21 1.49 3.04
C ALA A 87 -9.51 2.68 2.10
N LEU A 88 -8.82 2.75 0.96
CA LEU A 88 -9.04 3.77 -0.07
C LEU A 88 -10.46 3.67 -0.66
N ALA A 89 -10.95 2.44 -0.90
CA ALA A 89 -12.32 2.23 -1.38
C ALA A 89 -13.37 2.71 -0.36
N GLY A 90 -13.17 2.41 0.93
CA GLY A 90 -14.05 2.82 2.02
C GLY A 90 -14.07 4.34 2.20
N LEU A 91 -12.88 4.96 2.27
CA LEU A 91 -12.76 6.40 2.47
C LEU A 91 -13.25 7.20 1.26
N SER A 92 -12.97 6.72 0.04
CA SER A 92 -13.52 7.33 -1.16
C SER A 92 -15.04 7.17 -1.22
N ARG A 93 -15.61 6.05 -0.77
CA ARG A 93 -17.07 5.92 -0.64
C ARG A 93 -17.64 6.94 0.36
N LEU A 94 -16.99 7.12 1.50
CA LEU A 94 -17.44 8.04 2.54
C LEU A 94 -17.39 9.51 2.07
N LEU A 95 -16.29 9.93 1.45
CA LEU A 95 -16.03 11.33 1.13
C LEU A 95 -16.43 11.74 -0.29
N LEU A 96 -16.45 10.79 -1.24
CA LEU A 96 -16.81 11.04 -2.65
C LEU A 96 -18.14 10.42 -3.04
N GLY A 97 -18.68 9.47 -2.27
CA GLY A 97 -19.89 8.74 -2.62
C GLY A 97 -21.14 9.62 -2.65
N ARG A 98 -22.01 9.36 -3.62
CA ARG A 98 -23.35 9.94 -3.73
C ARG A 98 -24.43 8.86 -3.60
N ARG A 99 -25.70 9.30 -3.44
CA ARG A 99 -26.85 8.41 -3.54
C ARG A 99 -26.85 7.72 -4.90
N GLY A 100 -26.75 6.39 -4.90
CA GLY A 100 -26.72 5.55 -6.11
C GLY A 100 -25.32 5.04 -6.51
N ASP A 101 -24.24 5.51 -5.89
CA ASP A 101 -22.89 4.99 -6.18
C ASP A 101 -22.68 3.65 -5.46
N TYR A 102 -22.32 2.63 -6.24
CA TYR A 102 -22.05 1.29 -5.70
C TYR A 102 -20.65 1.23 -5.11
N PHE A 103 -20.49 0.56 -3.97
CA PHE A 103 -19.17 0.34 -3.35
C PHE A 103 -18.19 -0.36 -4.31
N ALA A 104 -18.70 -1.22 -5.18
CA ALA A 104 -17.93 -1.87 -6.24
C ALA A 104 -17.23 -0.88 -7.19
N GLN A 105 -17.78 0.32 -7.43
CA GLN A 105 -17.15 1.34 -8.26
C GLN A 105 -15.92 1.93 -7.56
N HIS A 106 -16.00 2.14 -6.24
CA HIS A 106 -14.88 2.62 -5.43
C HIS A 106 -13.76 1.58 -5.30
N ILE A 107 -14.12 0.30 -5.12
CA ILE A 107 -13.16 -0.82 -5.17
C ILE A 107 -12.50 -0.89 -6.55
N THR A 108 -13.29 -0.77 -7.62
CA THR A 108 -12.75 -0.85 -8.98
C THR A 108 -11.78 0.30 -9.25
N ALA A 109 -12.12 1.53 -8.84
CA ALA A 109 -11.24 2.67 -8.96
C ALA A 109 -9.96 2.52 -8.12
N SER A 110 -10.06 2.03 -6.87
CA SER A 110 -8.89 1.83 -6.02
C SER A 110 -7.94 0.77 -6.57
N LEU A 111 -8.46 -0.33 -7.13
CA LEU A 111 -7.68 -1.37 -7.78
C LEU A 111 -6.91 -0.84 -8.99
N HIS A 112 -7.52 -0.01 -9.84
CA HIS A 112 -6.83 0.57 -11.00
C HIS A 112 -5.69 1.51 -10.59
N ILE A 113 -5.91 2.36 -9.58
CA ILE A 113 -4.88 3.29 -9.10
C ILE A 113 -3.69 2.52 -8.54
N HIS A 114 -3.94 1.51 -7.72
CA HIS A 114 -2.86 0.69 -7.16
C HIS A 114 -2.17 -0.14 -8.23
N ALA A 115 -2.89 -0.69 -9.20
CA ALA A 115 -2.27 -1.43 -10.30
C ALA A 115 -1.30 -0.54 -11.10
N VAL A 116 -1.71 0.68 -11.44
CA VAL A 116 -0.84 1.65 -12.13
C VAL A 116 0.36 2.02 -11.25
N MET A 117 0.15 2.29 -9.97
CA MET A 117 1.21 2.58 -9.01
C MET A 117 2.22 1.44 -8.90
N PHE A 118 1.78 0.18 -8.82
CA PHE A 118 2.64 -0.99 -8.73
C PHE A 118 3.47 -1.20 -10.00
N LEU A 119 2.89 -0.99 -11.18
CA LEU A 119 3.62 -1.06 -12.44
C LEU A 119 4.71 0.02 -12.50
N LEU A 120 4.37 1.26 -12.16
CA LEU A 120 5.31 2.38 -12.15
C LEU A 120 6.44 2.17 -11.15
N LEU A 121 6.11 1.70 -9.95
CA LEU A 121 7.09 1.40 -8.92
C LEU A 121 8.02 0.25 -9.35
N GLY A 122 7.48 -0.82 -9.93
CA GLY A 122 8.29 -1.93 -10.42
C GLY A 122 9.23 -1.49 -11.56
N VAL A 123 8.75 -0.67 -12.50
CA VAL A 123 9.59 -0.10 -13.57
C VAL A 123 10.68 0.81 -12.98
N LEU A 124 10.32 1.67 -12.01
CA LEU A 124 11.29 2.54 -11.35
C LEU A 124 12.37 1.72 -10.64
N LEU A 125 12.01 0.71 -9.86
CA LEU A 125 12.96 -0.17 -9.16
C LEU A 125 13.95 -0.83 -10.13
N LEU A 126 13.44 -1.38 -11.24
CA LEU A 126 14.29 -1.99 -12.27
C LEU A 126 15.19 -0.96 -12.96
N THR A 127 14.69 0.25 -13.18
CA THR A 127 15.46 1.35 -13.79
C THR A 127 16.60 1.79 -12.86
N LEU A 128 16.32 2.00 -11.58
CA LEU A 128 17.32 2.36 -10.58
C LEU A 128 18.39 1.27 -10.45
N LYS A 129 17.97 0.00 -10.42
CA LYS A 129 18.89 -1.15 -10.43
C LYS A 129 19.77 -1.15 -11.68
N ALA A 130 19.18 -0.97 -12.86
CA ALA A 130 19.91 -0.95 -14.13
C ALA A 130 20.92 0.21 -14.23
N LEU A 131 20.61 1.35 -13.62
CA LEU A 131 21.49 2.53 -13.55
C LEU A 131 22.51 2.46 -12.40
N GLY A 132 22.49 1.42 -11.56
CA GLY A 132 23.34 1.32 -10.37
C GLY A 132 23.00 2.33 -9.27
N LEU A 133 21.81 2.96 -9.32
CA LEU A 133 21.34 4.01 -8.41
C LEU A 133 20.48 3.48 -7.24
N GLY A 134 20.34 2.15 -7.10
CA GLY A 134 19.50 1.47 -6.10
C GLY A 134 20.28 0.63 -5.08
N SER A 135 21.58 0.89 -4.91
CA SER A 135 22.49 0.08 -4.08
C SER A 135 22.34 0.31 -2.58
N THR A 136 21.61 1.36 -2.17
CA THR A 136 21.34 1.67 -0.76
C THR A 136 19.82 1.73 -0.51
N PRO A 137 19.34 1.19 0.63
CA PRO A 137 17.91 1.25 1.01
C PRO A 137 17.33 2.66 0.93
N ASP A 138 18.10 3.67 1.34
CA ASP A 138 17.70 5.09 1.36
C ASP A 138 17.38 5.64 -0.04
N ALA A 139 18.06 5.16 -1.08
CA ALA A 139 17.84 5.65 -2.44
C ALA A 139 16.46 5.24 -2.96
N ALA A 140 16.03 4.01 -2.71
CA ALA A 140 14.70 3.52 -3.15
C ALA A 140 13.55 4.31 -2.48
N ASP A 141 13.69 4.63 -1.20
CA ASP A 141 12.71 5.43 -0.46
C ASP A 141 12.65 6.88 -0.95
N ILE A 142 13.82 7.51 -1.20
CA ILE A 142 13.90 8.86 -1.77
C ILE A 142 13.25 8.91 -3.16
N TRP A 143 13.58 7.95 -4.04
CA TRP A 143 13.01 7.91 -5.40
C TRP A 143 11.52 7.57 -5.40
N GLY A 144 11.05 6.73 -4.48
CA GLY A 144 9.63 6.47 -4.25
C GLY A 144 8.85 7.74 -3.89
N MET A 145 9.38 8.55 -2.98
CA MET A 145 8.75 9.83 -2.61
C MET A 145 8.87 10.91 -3.68
N ALA A 146 10.01 10.99 -4.39
CA ALA A 146 10.27 12.05 -5.35
C ALA A 146 9.55 11.84 -6.70
N VAL A 147 9.29 10.60 -7.12
CA VAL A 147 8.78 10.28 -8.46
C VAL A 147 7.39 9.65 -8.41
N VAL A 148 7.18 8.64 -7.56
CA VAL A 148 5.92 7.87 -7.56
C VAL A 148 4.79 8.67 -6.92
N GLN A 149 5.05 9.35 -5.80
CA GLN A 149 4.03 10.14 -5.09
C GLN A 149 3.45 11.29 -5.95
N PRO A 150 4.24 12.15 -6.63
CA PRO A 150 3.69 13.16 -7.52
C PRO A 150 2.86 12.57 -8.66
N LEU A 151 3.28 11.44 -9.22
CA LEU A 151 2.57 10.77 -10.31
C LEU A 151 1.22 10.18 -9.83
N VAL A 152 1.15 9.63 -8.62
CA VAL A 152 -0.10 9.21 -7.98
C VAL A 152 -1.01 10.41 -7.72
N LEU A 153 -0.48 11.51 -7.19
CA LEU A 153 -1.22 12.75 -6.93
C LEU A 153 -1.82 13.38 -8.20
N VAL A 154 -1.16 13.24 -9.35
CA VAL A 154 -1.67 13.73 -10.64
C VAL A 154 -2.63 12.74 -11.29
N SER A 155 -2.33 11.44 -11.24
CA SER A 155 -3.11 10.40 -11.90
C SER A 155 -4.47 10.13 -11.23
N ALA A 156 -4.54 10.20 -9.89
CA ALA A 156 -5.78 9.96 -9.14
C ALA A 156 -6.92 10.94 -9.48
N PRO A 157 -6.71 12.28 -9.51
CA PRO A 157 -7.72 13.23 -9.99
C PRO A 157 -8.20 12.94 -11.40
N VAL A 158 -7.29 12.61 -12.32
CA VAL A 158 -7.64 12.30 -13.72
C VAL A 158 -8.57 11.07 -13.79
N LEU A 159 -8.22 9.99 -13.09
CA LEU A 159 -9.02 8.77 -13.08
C LEU A 159 -10.37 8.98 -12.39
N TYR A 160 -10.39 9.59 -11.20
CA TYR A 160 -11.64 9.86 -10.48
C TYR A 160 -12.56 10.81 -11.24
N ARG A 161 -12.03 11.77 -12.00
CA ARG A 161 -12.87 12.59 -12.90
C ARG A 161 -13.50 11.77 -14.01
N ARG A 162 -12.77 10.83 -14.61
CA ARG A 162 -13.28 9.95 -15.67
C ARG A 162 -14.36 9.00 -15.15
N VAL A 163 -14.17 8.43 -13.95
CA VAL A 163 -15.10 7.47 -13.34
C VAL A 163 -16.35 8.17 -12.78
N PHE A 164 -16.18 9.23 -11.99
CA PHE A 164 -17.29 9.87 -11.25
C PHE A 164 -17.86 11.12 -11.94
N ARG A 165 -17.38 11.45 -13.15
CA ARG A 165 -17.83 12.57 -14.01
C ARG A 165 -17.96 13.91 -13.26
N ARG A 166 -16.96 14.24 -12.44
CA ARG A 166 -16.97 15.39 -11.52
C ARG A 166 -16.12 16.56 -12.04
N GLY A 167 -16.44 17.79 -11.62
CA GLY A 167 -15.64 19.00 -11.90
C GLY A 167 -14.30 19.02 -11.13
N TRP A 168 -13.29 19.69 -11.67
CA TRP A 168 -11.92 19.73 -11.14
C TRP A 168 -11.82 20.18 -9.67
N PRO A 169 -12.34 21.36 -9.25
CA PRO A 169 -12.11 21.87 -7.89
C PRO A 169 -12.72 20.95 -6.82
N SER A 170 -13.91 20.43 -7.10
CA SER A 170 -14.61 19.51 -6.21
C SER A 170 -13.94 18.13 -6.11
N THR A 171 -13.25 17.70 -7.17
CA THR A 171 -12.51 16.43 -7.18
C THR A 171 -11.20 16.57 -6.41
N VAL A 172 -10.45 17.63 -6.65
CA VAL A 172 -9.17 17.91 -5.96
C VAL A 172 -9.39 18.07 -4.46
N LEU A 173 -10.34 18.91 -4.04
CA LEU A 173 -10.59 19.14 -2.60
C LEU A 173 -10.99 17.85 -1.85
N ARG A 174 -11.79 17.00 -2.49
CA ARG A 174 -12.23 15.74 -1.87
C ARG A 174 -11.16 14.67 -1.91
N LEU A 175 -10.35 14.62 -2.96
CA LEU A 175 -9.18 13.74 -3.00
C LEU A 175 -8.13 14.17 -1.98
N ALA A 176 -7.96 15.47 -1.73
CA ALA A 176 -7.15 15.96 -0.62
C ALA A 176 -7.71 15.47 0.72
N GLY A 177 -9.03 15.54 0.92
CA GLY A 177 -9.69 14.96 2.10
C GLY A 177 -9.49 13.44 2.22
N VAL A 178 -9.58 12.70 1.11
CA VAL A 178 -9.30 11.26 1.08
C VAL A 178 -7.82 10.98 1.39
N TYR A 179 -6.89 11.75 0.84
CA TYR A 179 -5.48 11.61 1.12
C TYR A 179 -5.16 11.89 2.60
N LEU A 180 -5.69 12.97 3.16
CA LEU A 180 -5.52 13.30 4.57
C LEU A 180 -6.13 12.24 5.48
N GLY A 181 -7.37 11.82 5.22
CA GLY A 181 -7.99 10.75 6.00
C GLY A 181 -7.24 9.43 5.90
N TYR A 182 -6.68 9.13 4.73
CA TYR A 182 -5.85 7.95 4.50
C TYR A 182 -4.55 8.01 5.32
N MET A 183 -3.87 9.16 5.33
CA MET A 183 -2.67 9.36 6.15
C MET A 183 -2.98 9.26 7.65
N THR A 184 -4.12 9.79 8.09
CA THR A 184 -4.56 9.64 9.49
C THR A 184 -4.78 8.18 9.86
N VAL A 185 -5.50 7.42 9.04
CA VAL A 185 -5.73 5.98 9.28
C VAL A 185 -4.40 5.24 9.37
N MET A 186 -3.46 5.55 8.47
CA MET A 186 -2.14 4.94 8.47
C MET A 186 -1.37 5.22 9.75
N VAL A 187 -1.32 6.47 10.21
CA VAL A 187 -0.65 6.86 11.46
C VAL A 187 -1.30 6.20 12.67
N VAL A 188 -2.63 6.14 12.73
CA VAL A 188 -3.35 5.49 13.84
C VAL A 188 -3.08 3.99 13.89
N VAL A 189 -3.11 3.30 12.74
CA VAL A 189 -2.81 1.86 12.67
C VAL A 189 -1.36 1.61 13.08
N ALA A 190 -0.41 2.41 12.59
CA ALA A 190 1.00 2.29 12.96
C ALA A 190 1.20 2.51 14.47
N ALA A 191 0.61 3.56 15.03
CA ALA A 191 0.67 3.84 16.47
C ALA A 191 0.05 2.69 17.28
N ALA A 192 -1.10 2.16 16.86
CA ALA A 192 -1.75 1.03 17.52
C ALA A 192 -0.88 -0.24 17.49
N MET A 193 -0.21 -0.52 16.37
CA MET A 193 0.70 -1.67 16.26
C MET A 193 1.91 -1.50 17.17
N VAL A 194 2.51 -0.32 17.23
CA VAL A 194 3.64 -0.02 18.14
C VAL A 194 3.22 -0.17 19.61
N LEU A 195 2.04 0.35 19.98
CA LEU A 195 1.52 0.22 21.34
C LEU A 195 1.18 -1.24 21.70
N ALA A 196 0.67 -2.03 20.76
CA ALA A 196 0.42 -3.45 20.95
C ALA A 196 1.71 -4.27 21.08
N ALA A 197 2.79 -3.81 20.47
CA ALA A 197 4.13 -4.39 20.49
C ALA A 197 4.95 -4.01 21.74
N ALA A 198 4.56 -2.95 22.45
CA ALA A 198 5.31 -2.48 23.61
C ALA A 198 5.25 -3.49 24.76
N PRO A 199 6.38 -3.79 25.44
CA PRO A 199 6.37 -4.65 26.62
C PRO A 199 5.50 -4.01 27.72
N ARG A 200 4.58 -4.79 28.29
CA ARG A 200 3.74 -4.38 29.42
C ARG A 200 4.49 -4.46 30.74
#